data_AF-A0A7S0F2C7-F1
#
_entry.id   AF-A0A7S0F2C7-F1
#
_cell.length_a   1.000
_cell.length_b   1.000
_cell.length_c   1.000
_cell.angle_alpha   90.00
_cell.angle_beta   90.00
_cell.angle_gamma   90.00
#
_symmetry.space_group_name_H-M   'P 1'
#
loop_
_entity.id
_entity.type
_entity.pdbx_description
1 polymer ?
#
loop_
_entity_poly.entity_id
_entity_poly.type
_entity_poly.pdbx_seq_one_letter_code
_entity_poly.pdbx_strand_id
1 'polypeptide(L)'
;SLRQDHEVVGVRAGLEEETLGGGGSSQFYDLNVYLNELLCIARLLDQPFQQHFRLLSSSLSSPALVLPGPPKSLARCRAKAQVDYRGMRYPSSAHLLDVVRTTWVVQDEESLLEALELLLASQIPLSSPPSSPLRSSSSPTPSSPSGHTVVRVKNGFRRRGGYRDVKINVVFSSPSGFRVIG
;
A
#
# COMPACT_ATOMS: atom_id res chain seq x y z
N SER A 1 -11.46 -4.35 7.75
CA SER A 1 -10.49 -4.73 6.69
C SER A 1 -10.39 -3.56 5.73
N LEU A 2 -9.33 -2.76 5.80
CA LEU A 2 -9.10 -1.67 4.85
C LEU A 2 -8.96 -2.24 3.42
N ARG A 3 -9.47 -1.53 2.42
CA ARG A 3 -9.41 -1.93 1.00
C ARG A 3 -8.49 -0.96 0.26
N GLN A 4 -7.85 -1.40 -0.82
CA GLN A 4 -7.33 -0.49 -1.84
C GLN A 4 -8.52 0.08 -2.62
N ASP A 5 -9.41 0.83 -1.96
CA ASP A 5 -10.48 1.50 -2.69
C ASP A 5 -9.88 2.69 -3.47
N HIS A 6 -10.60 3.19 -4.48
CA HIS A 6 -10.23 4.43 -5.19
C HIS A 6 -9.97 5.60 -4.21
N GLU A 7 -10.67 5.64 -3.08
CA GLU A 7 -10.44 6.60 -2.00
C GLU A 7 -9.09 6.42 -1.27
N VAL A 8 -8.56 5.20 -1.23
CA VAL A 8 -7.32 4.84 -0.51
C VAL A 8 -6.13 4.77 -1.46
N VAL A 9 -6.32 4.40 -2.73
CA VAL A 9 -5.28 4.23 -3.73
C VAL A 9 -5.67 5.01 -4.98
N GLY A 10 -5.18 6.23 -5.05
CA GLY A 10 -5.16 7.02 -6.28
C GLY A 10 -6.49 7.66 -6.66
N VAL A 11 -6.81 8.79 -6.02
CA VAL A 11 -7.47 9.90 -6.71
C VAL A 11 -6.81 11.20 -6.26
N ARG A 12 -6.07 11.84 -7.16
CA ARG A 12 -5.90 13.29 -7.14
C ARG A 12 -7.30 13.85 -7.44
N ALA A 13 -7.87 14.71 -6.60
CA ALA A 13 -9.29 15.13 -6.70
C ALA A 13 -9.58 16.00 -7.96
N GLY A 14 -9.49 15.36 -9.12
CA GLY A 14 -9.60 15.92 -10.47
C GLY A 14 -9.57 14.86 -11.57
N LEU A 15 -9.28 13.59 -11.26
CA LEU A 15 -9.43 12.49 -12.23
C LEU A 15 -10.91 12.05 -12.41
N GLU A 16 -11.74 12.25 -11.38
CA GLU A 16 -13.18 11.93 -11.45
C GLU A 16 -13.91 12.78 -12.50
N GLU A 17 -13.54 14.05 -12.65
CA GLU A 17 -14.26 15.00 -13.50
C GLU A 17 -13.98 14.78 -15.01
N GLU A 18 -12.82 14.23 -15.36
CA GLU A 18 -12.46 13.93 -16.76
C GLU A 18 -12.92 12.54 -17.24
N THR A 19 -13.18 11.59 -16.34
CA THR A 19 -13.60 10.22 -16.72
C THR A 19 -15.06 9.90 -16.41
N LEU A 20 -15.69 10.54 -15.43
CA LEU A 20 -17.01 10.16 -14.91
C LEU A 20 -18.05 11.25 -15.15
N GLY A 21 -18.23 11.62 -16.43
CA GLY A 21 -19.32 12.49 -16.87
C GLY A 21 -20.64 12.11 -16.19
N GLY A 22 -21.24 13.10 -15.53
CA GLY A 22 -22.43 12.94 -14.68
C GLY A 22 -23.58 12.27 -15.43
N GLY A 23 -23.94 11.06 -15.01
CA GLY A 23 -25.08 10.34 -15.58
C GLY A 23 -25.11 8.86 -15.24
N GLY A 24 -25.78 8.52 -14.13
CA GLY A 24 -26.66 7.34 -13.99
C GLY A 24 -26.21 5.96 -14.46
N SER A 25 -24.92 5.65 -14.52
CA SER A 25 -24.44 4.33 -14.89
C SER A 25 -23.45 3.81 -13.86
N SER A 26 -23.52 2.52 -13.58
CA SER A 26 -22.46 1.76 -12.90
C SER A 26 -21.23 1.71 -13.84
N GLN A 27 -20.61 2.89 -14.05
CA GLN A 27 -19.70 3.22 -15.13
C GLN A 27 -18.53 2.23 -15.23
N PHE A 28 -18.27 1.84 -16.46
CA PHE A 28 -17.41 0.78 -16.97
C PHE A 28 -16.15 0.46 -16.14
N TYR A 29 -16.14 -0.68 -15.43
CA TYR A 29 -14.92 -1.24 -14.84
C TYR A 29 -14.23 -2.16 -15.83
N ASP A 30 -13.17 -1.65 -16.44
CA ASP A 30 -12.19 -2.52 -17.07
C ASP A 30 -11.11 -2.86 -16.04
N LEU A 31 -11.14 -4.11 -15.55
CA LEU A 31 -10.12 -4.64 -14.64
C LEU A 31 -8.70 -4.29 -15.12
N ASN A 32 -8.44 -4.28 -16.43
CA ASN A 32 -7.11 -4.00 -16.97
C ASN A 32 -6.73 -2.53 -16.85
N VAL A 33 -7.66 -1.60 -17.04
CA VAL A 33 -7.43 -0.16 -16.82
C VAL A 33 -7.05 0.07 -15.37
N TYR A 34 -7.85 -0.42 -14.43
CA TYR A 34 -7.58 -0.29 -13.00
C TYR A 34 -6.27 -0.96 -12.58
N LEU A 35 -5.97 -2.15 -13.10
CA LEU A 35 -4.70 -2.82 -12.81
C LEU A 35 -3.51 -2.04 -13.36
N ASN A 36 -3.63 -1.44 -14.54
CA ASN A 36 -2.56 -0.63 -15.11
C ASN A 36 -2.32 0.64 -14.29
N GLU A 37 -3.37 1.35 -13.89
CA GLU A 37 -3.28 2.53 -13.01
C GLU A 37 -2.64 2.19 -11.67
N LEU A 38 -3.12 1.12 -11.01
CA LEU A 38 -2.56 0.63 -9.75
C LEU A 38 -1.06 0.31 -9.88
N LEU A 39 -0.65 -0.31 -10.99
CA LEU A 39 0.75 -0.64 -11.24
C LEU A 39 1.61 0.58 -11.59
N CYS A 40 1.04 1.59 -12.24
CA CYS A 40 1.72 2.88 -12.43
C CYS A 40 1.99 3.54 -11.08
N ILE A 41 0.99 3.61 -10.20
CA ILE A 41 1.14 4.12 -8.82
C ILE A 41 2.17 3.28 -8.06
N ALA A 42 2.09 1.95 -8.13
CA ALA A 42 3.04 1.08 -7.44
C ALA A 42 4.48 1.27 -7.91
N ARG A 43 4.72 1.48 -9.21
CA ARG A 43 6.06 1.78 -9.74
C ARG A 43 6.58 3.13 -9.26
N LEU A 44 5.71 4.15 -9.22
CA LEU A 44 6.07 5.46 -8.68
C LEU A 44 6.41 5.40 -7.19
N LEU A 45 5.69 4.54 -6.44
CA LEU A 45 5.83 4.42 -5.00
C LEU A 45 6.86 3.38 -4.54
N ASP A 46 7.34 2.49 -5.42
CA ASP A 46 8.25 1.42 -5.04
C ASP A 46 9.52 1.96 -4.39
N GLN A 47 10.25 2.86 -5.05
CA GLN A 47 11.48 3.40 -4.48
C GLN A 47 11.24 4.17 -3.16
N PRO A 48 10.29 5.12 -3.05
CA PRO A 48 9.95 5.76 -1.78
C PRO A 48 9.56 4.77 -0.68
N PHE A 49 8.79 3.73 -1.02
CA PHE A 49 8.41 2.66 -0.09
C PHE A 49 9.65 1.91 0.41
N GLN A 50 10.54 1.46 -0.49
CA GLN A 50 11.75 0.75 -0.10
C GLN A 50 12.67 1.62 0.76
N GLN A 51 12.80 2.91 0.44
CA GLN A 51 13.60 3.86 1.21
C GLN A 51 13.03 4.08 2.62
N HIS A 52 11.71 4.29 2.73
CA HIS A 52 11.03 4.48 4.01
C HIS A 52 11.26 3.30 4.96
N PHE A 53 10.99 2.08 4.50
CA PHE A 53 11.16 0.90 5.34
C PHE A 53 12.64 0.55 5.58
N ARG A 54 13.56 0.88 4.66
CA ARG A 54 15.00 0.75 4.94
C ARG A 54 15.46 1.71 6.04
N LEU A 55 15.02 2.97 5.99
CA LEU A 55 15.34 3.94 7.05
C LEU A 55 14.76 3.50 8.38
N LEU A 56 13.50 3.05 8.40
CA LEU A 56 12.89 2.55 9.63
C LEU A 56 13.68 1.36 10.21
N SER A 57 14.09 0.39 9.38
CA SER A 57 14.86 -0.76 9.85
C SER A 57 16.21 -0.39 10.48
N SER A 58 16.78 0.78 10.14
CA SER A 58 18.04 1.23 10.73
C SER A 58 17.92 1.68 12.19
N SER A 59 16.69 1.82 12.69
CA SER A 59 16.40 2.13 14.10
C SER A 59 16.31 0.89 14.99
N LEU A 60 16.45 -0.31 14.44
CA LEU A 60 16.51 -1.55 15.22
C LEU A 60 17.85 -1.65 15.95
N SER A 61 17.82 -2.24 17.15
CA SER A 61 19.01 -2.48 17.95
C SER A 61 19.96 -3.48 17.26
N SER A 62 19.38 -4.45 16.55
CA SER A 62 20.11 -5.46 15.77
C SER A 62 19.97 -5.23 14.26
N PRO A 63 21.03 -5.43 13.46
CA PRO A 63 20.95 -5.27 12.00
C PRO A 63 19.92 -6.20 11.36
N ALA A 64 18.94 -5.63 10.67
CA ALA A 64 18.01 -6.35 9.82
C ALA A 64 18.47 -6.36 8.36
N LEU A 65 18.39 -7.52 7.70
CA LEU A 65 18.59 -7.61 6.26
C LEU A 65 17.28 -7.20 5.55
N VAL A 66 17.29 -6.05 4.89
CA VAL A 66 16.15 -5.55 4.10
C VAL A 66 16.24 -6.02 2.66
N LEU A 67 15.31 -6.87 2.27
CA LEU A 67 15.19 -7.42 0.92
C LEU A 67 14.05 -6.71 0.17
N PRO A 68 14.36 -5.83 -0.80
CA PRO A 68 13.32 -5.21 -1.62
C PRO A 68 12.66 -6.27 -2.51
N GLY A 69 11.34 -6.25 -2.60
CA GLY A 69 10.60 -7.09 -3.53
C GLY A 69 10.09 -6.26 -4.69
N PRO A 70 10.28 -6.69 -5.96
CA PRO A 70 9.77 -5.93 -7.10
C PRO A 70 8.25 -5.82 -7.02
N PRO A 71 7.67 -4.72 -7.56
CA PRO A 71 6.23 -4.59 -7.69
C PRO A 71 5.60 -5.82 -8.35
N LYS A 72 4.43 -6.22 -7.86
CA LYS A 72 3.73 -7.39 -8.37
C LYS A 72 3.42 -7.20 -9.87
N SER A 73 3.77 -8.18 -10.70
CA SER A 73 3.50 -8.13 -12.14
C SER A 73 2.00 -8.08 -12.45
N LEU A 74 1.61 -7.47 -13.57
CA LEU A 74 0.23 -7.43 -14.07
C LEU A 74 -0.44 -8.81 -14.13
N ALA A 75 0.26 -9.82 -14.67
CA ALA A 75 -0.27 -11.18 -14.75
C ALA A 75 -0.65 -11.75 -13.37
N ARG A 76 0.20 -11.55 -12.36
CA ARG A 76 -0.08 -11.97 -10.97
C ARG A 76 -1.19 -11.15 -10.32
N CYS A 77 -1.27 -9.84 -10.57
CA CYS A 77 -2.37 -9.02 -10.07
C CYS A 77 -3.71 -9.47 -10.66
N ARG A 78 -3.76 -9.72 -11.98
CA ARG A 78 -4.96 -10.23 -12.65
C ARG A 78 -5.37 -11.59 -12.11
N ALA A 79 -4.44 -12.54 -12.00
CA ALA A 79 -4.71 -13.87 -11.46
C ALA A 79 -5.27 -13.78 -10.04
N LYS A 80 -4.69 -12.93 -9.18
CA LYS A 80 -5.14 -12.74 -7.80
C LYS A 80 -6.54 -12.11 -7.74
N ALA A 81 -6.80 -11.10 -8.56
CA ALA A 81 -8.13 -10.47 -8.66
C ALA A 81 -9.22 -11.46 -9.11
N GLN A 82 -8.90 -12.33 -10.07
CA GLN A 82 -9.86 -13.28 -10.64
C GLN A 82 -10.06 -14.54 -9.79
N VAL A 83 -9.03 -14.99 -9.05
CA VAL A 83 -9.07 -16.21 -8.25
C VAL A 83 -9.36 -15.90 -6.79
N ASP A 84 -8.46 -15.18 -6.12
CA ASP A 84 -8.53 -14.95 -4.67
C ASP A 84 -9.72 -14.05 -4.28
N TYR A 85 -10.16 -13.20 -5.22
CA TYR A 85 -11.21 -12.21 -4.97
C TYR A 85 -12.47 -12.41 -5.82
N ARG A 86 -12.66 -13.61 -6.38
CA ARG A 86 -13.81 -13.97 -7.24
C ARG A 86 -15.20 -13.73 -6.62
N GLY A 87 -15.29 -13.67 -5.28
CA GLY A 87 -16.53 -13.40 -4.54
C GLY A 87 -16.50 -12.13 -3.70
N MET A 88 -15.47 -11.30 -3.84
CA MET A 88 -15.38 -10.04 -3.09
C MET A 88 -16.25 -8.97 -3.74
N ARG A 89 -16.70 -7.99 -2.93
CA ARG A 89 -17.47 -6.85 -3.45
C ARG A 89 -16.66 -6.14 -4.53
N TYR A 90 -17.29 -5.94 -5.69
CA TYR A 90 -16.74 -5.20 -6.80
C TYR A 90 -16.37 -3.75 -6.39
N PRO A 91 -15.26 -3.20 -6.90
CA PRO A 91 -14.31 -3.84 -7.83
C PRO A 91 -13.38 -4.84 -7.13
N SER A 92 -13.06 -5.96 -7.79
CA SER A 92 -12.21 -7.03 -7.24
C SER A 92 -10.75 -6.60 -7.09
N SER A 93 -10.27 -5.69 -7.94
CA SER A 93 -8.93 -5.08 -7.86
C SER A 93 -8.71 -4.32 -6.56
N ALA A 94 -9.76 -3.76 -5.93
CA ALA A 94 -9.64 -3.03 -4.67
C ALA A 94 -9.23 -3.91 -3.48
N HIS A 95 -9.20 -5.23 -3.67
CA HIS A 95 -8.77 -6.19 -2.66
C HIS A 95 -7.33 -6.64 -2.88
N LEU A 96 -6.66 -6.21 -3.96
CA LEU A 96 -5.25 -6.48 -4.15
C LEU A 96 -4.47 -5.87 -2.99
N LEU A 97 -3.66 -6.71 -2.36
CA LEU A 97 -2.70 -6.30 -1.34
C LEU A 97 -1.31 -6.44 -1.95
N ASP A 98 -0.28 -6.14 -1.17
CA ASP A 98 1.11 -6.53 -1.46
C ASP A 98 1.62 -6.14 -2.86
N VAL A 99 1.16 -5.00 -3.40
CA VAL A 99 1.51 -4.57 -4.78
C VAL A 99 2.96 -4.10 -4.82
N VAL A 100 3.35 -3.25 -3.86
CA VAL A 100 4.75 -3.04 -3.45
C VAL A 100 5.01 -3.91 -2.24
N ARG A 101 6.27 -4.30 -1.98
CA ARG A 101 6.59 -5.17 -0.83
C ARG A 101 8.06 -5.09 -0.47
N THR A 102 8.34 -5.35 0.80
CA THR A 102 9.70 -5.51 1.32
C THR A 102 9.71 -6.63 2.34
N THR A 103 10.88 -7.19 2.63
CA THR A 103 11.03 -8.24 3.65
C THR A 103 12.19 -7.87 4.56
N TRP A 104 11.94 -7.90 5.86
CA TRP A 104 12.99 -7.77 6.87
C TRP A 104 13.32 -9.17 7.39
N VAL A 105 14.59 -9.54 7.31
CA VAL A 105 15.10 -10.77 7.91
C VAL A 105 15.92 -10.37 9.13
N VAL A 106 15.49 -10.87 10.28
CA VAL A 106 16.11 -10.64 11.60
C VAL A 106 16.66 -11.96 12.13
N GLN A 107 17.57 -11.89 13.10
CA GLN A 107 18.33 -13.05 13.56
C GLN A 107 17.56 -13.95 14.52
N ASP A 108 16.75 -13.36 15.39
CA ASP A 108 16.10 -14.04 16.51
C ASP A 108 14.68 -13.49 16.80
N GLU A 109 14.02 -14.12 17.77
CA GLU A 109 12.67 -13.78 18.19
C GLU A 109 12.59 -12.38 18.83
N GLU A 110 13.60 -11.98 19.60
CA GLU A 110 13.64 -10.67 20.26
C GLU A 110 13.69 -9.54 19.22
N SER A 111 14.58 -9.67 18.23
CA SER A 111 14.68 -8.74 17.09
C SER A 111 13.39 -8.71 16.25
N LEU A 112 12.67 -9.83 16.15
CA LEU A 112 11.37 -9.88 15.48
C LEU A 112 10.31 -9.08 16.26
N LEU A 113 10.25 -9.24 17.58
CA LEU A 113 9.32 -8.48 18.43
C LEU A 113 9.64 -6.98 18.40
N GLU A 114 10.92 -6.60 18.50
CA GLU A 114 11.38 -5.22 18.35
C GLU A 114 10.95 -4.62 17.00
N ALA A 115 11.14 -5.37 15.90
CA ALA A 115 10.71 -4.92 14.58
C ALA A 115 9.20 -4.71 14.47
N LEU A 116 8.40 -5.56 15.12
CA LEU A 116 6.95 -5.40 15.16
C LEU A 116 6.53 -4.18 15.98
N GLU A 117 7.13 -3.97 17.15
CA GLU A 117 6.87 -2.80 17.98
C GLU A 117 7.23 -1.51 17.26
N LEU A 118 8.40 -1.47 16.61
CA LEU A 118 8.84 -0.32 15.81
C LEU A 118 7.85 0.00 14.68
N LEU A 119 7.41 -1.00 13.92
CA LEU A 119 6.42 -0.83 12.83
C LEU A 119 5.06 -0.34 13.36
N LEU A 120 4.64 -0.81 14.52
CA LEU A 120 3.36 -0.39 15.12
C LEU A 120 3.44 1.02 15.72
N ALA A 121 4.58 1.39 16.30
CA ALA A 121 4.80 2.70 16.92
C ALA A 121 5.05 3.82 15.91
N SER A 122 5.63 3.51 14.74
CA SER A 122 5.97 4.48 13.69
C SER A 122 4.83 4.75 12.70
N GLN A 123 3.61 4.31 13.01
CA GLN A 123 2.44 4.57 12.18
C GLN A 123 2.09 6.06 12.19
N ILE A 124 1.83 6.61 11.00
CA ILE A 124 1.23 7.93 10.86
C ILE A 124 -0.26 7.68 10.63
N PRO A 125 -1.17 8.25 11.46
CA PRO A 125 -2.60 8.14 11.22
C PRO A 125 -2.92 8.61 9.80
N LEU A 126 -3.84 7.91 9.14
CA LEU A 126 -4.50 8.43 7.95
C LEU A 126 -5.30 9.66 8.38
N SER A 127 -4.66 10.83 8.44
CA SER A 127 -5.39 12.09 8.49
C SER A 127 -6.32 12.13 7.28
N SER A 128 -7.49 12.74 7.51
CA SER A 128 -8.62 12.88 6.58
C SER A 128 -8.18 13.05 5.12
N PRO A 129 -8.96 12.58 4.14
CA PRO A 129 -8.59 12.63 2.72
C PRO A 129 -7.97 13.99 2.38
N PRO A 130 -6.86 14.03 1.61
CA PRO A 130 -6.27 15.29 1.21
C PRO A 130 -7.39 16.16 0.66
N SER A 131 -7.68 17.26 1.35
CA SER A 131 -8.65 18.26 0.88
C SER A 131 -8.36 18.48 -0.59
N SER A 132 -9.38 18.34 -1.44
CA SER A 132 -9.29 18.42 -2.90
C SER A 132 -8.23 19.44 -3.32
N PRO A 133 -7.36 19.15 -4.31
CA PRO A 133 -6.42 20.13 -4.78
C PRO A 133 -7.21 21.19 -5.55
N LEU A 134 -7.81 22.13 -4.82
CA LEU A 134 -8.28 23.37 -5.41
C LEU A 134 -7.06 23.98 -6.08
N ARG A 135 -7.19 24.16 -7.39
CA ARG A 135 -6.35 24.99 -8.24
C ARG A 135 -6.16 26.35 -7.57
N SER A 136 -5.10 26.51 -6.79
CA SER A 136 -4.54 27.81 -6.50
C SER A 136 -3.03 27.70 -6.62
N SER A 137 -2.52 28.35 -7.65
CA SER A 137 -1.11 28.61 -7.92
C SER A 137 -0.49 29.43 -6.79
N SER A 138 -0.17 28.79 -5.68
CA SER A 138 0.60 29.38 -4.59
C SER A 138 1.50 28.31 -4.00
N SER A 139 2.80 28.49 -4.21
CA SER A 139 3.96 27.94 -3.47
C SER A 139 3.86 26.53 -2.86
N PRO A 140 4.80 25.61 -3.11
CA PRO A 140 4.79 24.29 -2.50
C PRO A 140 4.91 24.43 -0.97
N THR A 141 3.80 24.21 -0.26
CA THR A 141 3.83 23.92 1.17
C THR A 141 4.64 22.63 1.38
N PRO A 142 5.36 22.49 2.50
CA PRO A 142 6.18 21.30 2.76
C PRO A 142 5.27 20.07 2.74
N SER A 143 5.41 19.27 1.68
CA SER A 143 4.72 18.01 1.49
C SER A 143 4.89 17.15 2.73
N SER A 144 3.79 16.63 3.29
CA SER A 144 3.83 15.76 4.47
C SER A 144 4.86 14.63 4.28
N PRO A 145 5.61 14.23 5.33
CA PRO A 145 6.59 13.16 5.20
C PRO A 145 5.94 11.85 4.75
N SER A 146 6.73 10.96 4.13
CA SER A 146 6.25 9.61 3.83
C SER A 146 5.82 8.91 5.11
N GLY A 147 4.72 8.16 5.03
CA GLY A 147 4.11 7.55 6.19
C GLY A 147 3.51 6.19 5.87
N HIS A 148 3.24 5.43 6.91
CA HIS A 148 2.51 4.19 6.76
C HIS A 148 1.50 4.00 7.89
N THR A 149 0.45 3.25 7.61
CA THR A 149 -0.54 2.80 8.60
C THR A 149 -0.73 1.30 8.44
N VAL A 150 -0.62 0.55 9.53
CA VAL A 150 -0.84 -0.90 9.52
C VAL A 150 -2.33 -1.18 9.36
N VAL A 151 -2.67 -1.99 8.35
CA VAL A 151 -4.07 -2.35 8.08
C VAL A 151 -4.38 -3.81 8.38
N ARG A 152 -3.36 -4.68 8.37
CA ARG A 152 -3.54 -6.10 8.62
C ARG A 152 -2.25 -6.77 9.03
N VAL A 153 -2.29 -7.53 10.11
CA VAL A 153 -1.20 -8.43 10.53
C VAL A 153 -1.65 -9.88 10.39
N LYS A 154 -0.80 -10.74 9.82
CA LYS A 154 -0.96 -12.20 9.80
C LYS A 154 0.24 -12.83 10.49
N ASN A 155 -0.01 -13.56 11.57
CA ASN A 155 1.00 -14.31 12.30
C ASN A 155 1.04 -15.77 11.82
N GLY A 156 2.11 -16.14 11.11
CA GLY A 156 2.35 -17.49 10.59
C GLY A 156 2.73 -18.52 11.66
N PHE A 157 3.30 -18.07 12.79
CA PHE A 157 3.76 -18.93 13.89
C PHE A 157 2.63 -19.71 14.59
N ARG A 158 1.39 -19.23 14.49
CA ARG A 158 0.23 -19.91 15.11
C ARG A 158 -0.15 -21.23 14.44
N ARG A 159 0.39 -21.56 13.25
CA ARG A 159 0.04 -22.78 12.50
C ARG A 159 1.14 -23.84 12.59
N ARG A 160 0.80 -25.05 13.05
CA ARG A 160 1.71 -26.21 13.01
C ARG A 160 2.06 -26.53 11.55
N GLY A 161 3.37 -26.58 11.24
CA GLY A 161 3.88 -26.92 9.90
C GLY A 161 3.79 -25.81 8.85
N GLY A 162 3.49 -24.57 9.24
CA GLY A 162 3.41 -23.42 8.33
C GLY A 162 4.68 -22.57 8.25
N TYR A 163 4.63 -21.54 7.40
CA TYR A 163 5.65 -20.48 7.35
C TYR A 163 5.83 -19.83 8.73
N ARG A 164 7.09 -19.63 9.12
CA ARG A 164 7.50 -18.95 10.35
C ARG A 164 7.77 -17.47 10.09
N ASP A 165 6.74 -16.76 9.64
CA ASP A 165 6.83 -15.34 9.31
C ASP A 165 5.64 -14.54 9.86
N VAL A 166 5.82 -13.22 9.94
CA VAL A 166 4.72 -12.28 10.14
C VAL A 166 4.55 -11.45 8.87
N LYS A 167 3.32 -11.39 8.35
CA LYS A 167 2.99 -10.56 7.18
C LYS A 167 2.18 -9.37 7.64
N ILE A 168 2.71 -8.18 7.41
CA ILE A 168 2.07 -6.93 7.73
C ILE A 168 1.72 -6.25 6.41
N ASN A 169 0.45 -5.93 6.23
CA ASN A 169 0.02 -5.08 5.13
C ASN A 169 -0.16 -3.68 5.69
N VAL A 170 0.34 -2.70 4.94
CA VAL A 170 0.32 -1.28 5.32
C VAL A 170 -0.27 -0.46 4.19
N VAL A 171 -1.01 0.60 4.51
CA VAL A 171 -1.18 1.70 3.55
C VAL A 171 0.04 2.58 3.66
N PHE A 172 0.83 2.65 2.59
CA PHE A 172 1.92 3.59 2.45
C PHE A 172 1.43 4.86 1.76
N SER A 173 1.81 6.02 2.29
CA SER A 173 1.51 7.34 1.72
C SER A 173 2.81 8.06 1.36
N SER A 174 2.91 8.57 0.14
CA SER A 174 4.01 9.44 -0.27
C SER A 174 3.75 10.91 0.06
N PRO A 175 4.81 11.73 0.09
CA PRO A 175 4.67 13.18 0.21
C PRO A 175 3.86 13.83 -0.92
N SER A 176 3.85 13.20 -2.09
CA SER A 176 3.06 13.61 -3.25
C SER A 176 1.57 13.24 -3.16
N GLY A 177 1.13 12.64 -2.06
CA GLY A 177 -0.28 12.28 -1.81
C GLY A 177 -0.74 10.97 -2.45
N PHE A 178 0.14 10.25 -3.14
CA PHE A 178 -0.17 8.92 -3.64
C PHE A 178 -0.11 7.90 -2.51
N ARG A 179 -0.94 6.87 -2.62
CA ARG A 179 -1.09 5.83 -1.61
C ARG A 179 -1.13 4.45 -2.27
N VAL A 180 -0.63 3.43 -1.58
CA VAL A 180 -0.68 2.03 -2.03
C VAL A 180 -0.71 1.11 -0.82
N ILE A 181 -1.37 -0.06 -0.95
CA ILE A 181 -1.20 -1.13 0.04
C ILE A 181 -0.01 -2.02 -0.34
N GLY A 182 0.98 -2.07 0.55
CA GLY A 182 2.17 -2.92 0.47
C GLY A 182 2.22 -3.97 1.56
#